data_AF-R2P3M6-F1
#
_entry.id   AF-R2P3M6-F1
#
_cell.length_a   1.000
_cell.length_b   1.000
_cell.length_c   1.000
_cell.angle_alpha   90.00
_cell.angle_beta   90.00
_cell.angle_gamma   90.00
#
_symmetry.space_group_name_H-M   'P 1'
#
loop_
_entity.id
_entity.type
_entity.pdbx_description
1 polymer ?
#
loop_
_entity_poly.entity_id
_entity_poly.type
_entity_poly.pdbx_seq_one_letter_code
_entity_poly.pdbx_strand_id
1 'polypeptide(L)' 'MSTRIDTKRTELSLLKKELKTFERLNYANVPIALEAKRVEQRIQKLTKEIEALQ' A
#
# COMPACT_ATOMS: atom_id res chain seq x y z
N MET A 1 21.43 -3.15 7.86
CA MET A 1 20.05 -3.17 7.30
C MET A 1 20.16 -3.29 5.80
N SER A 2 19.42 -4.21 5.18
CA SER A 2 19.44 -4.38 3.72
C SER A 2 18.69 -3.21 3.08
N THR A 3 19.38 -2.39 2.29
CA THR A 3 18.80 -1.23 1.57
C THR A 3 17.54 -1.60 0.79
N ARG A 4 17.42 -2.85 0.31
CA ARG A 4 16.24 -3.38 -0.37
C ARG A 4 15.01 -3.48 0.54
N ILE A 5 15.18 -3.86 1.81
CA ILE A 5 14.08 -3.95 2.78
C ILE A 5 13.59 -2.54 3.15
N ASP A 6 14.52 -1.60 3.30
CA ASP A 6 14.18 -0.21 3.64
C ASP A 6 13.42 0.49 2.49
N THR A 7 13.79 0.23 1.24
CA THR A 7 13.03 0.69 0.06
C THR A 7 11.61 0.10 0.05
N LYS A 8 11.46 -1.21 0.29
CA LYS A 8 10.14 -1.87 0.35
C LYS A 8 9.27 -1.34 1.49
N ARG A 9 9.86 -1.05 2.65
CA ARG A 9 9.16 -0.41 3.79
C ARG A 9 8.68 1.00 3.44
N THR A 10 9.49 1.76 2.71
CA THR A 10 9.14 3.10 2.24
C THR A 10 7.97 3.04 1.25
N GLU A 11 8.04 2.13 0.26
CA GLU A 11 6.95 1.90 -0.70
C GLU A 11 5.65 1.48 0.01
N LEU A 12 5.74 0.57 0.99
CA LEU A 12 4.59 0.15 1.80
C LEU A 12 3.98 1.30 2.61
N SER A 13 4.80 2.22 3.13
CA SER A 13 4.31 3.42 3.83
C SER A 13 3.53 4.36 2.89
N LEU A 14 4.02 4.55 1.67
CA LEU A 14 3.37 5.37 0.65
C LEU A 14 2.02 4.77 0.25
N LEU A 15 1.98 3.47 -0.06
CA LEU A 15 0.74 2.78 -0.44
C LEU A 15 -0.31 2.82 0.67
N LYS A 16 0.10 2.71 1.95
CA LYS A 16 -0.84 2.88 3.08
C LYS A 16 -1.43 4.29 3.17
N LYS A 17 -0.65 5.33 2.86
CA LYS A 17 -1.14 6.72 2.79
C LYS A 17 -2.11 6.91 1.63
N GLU A 18 -1.82 6.29 0.49
CA GLU A 18 -2.68 6.32 -0.70
C GLU A 18 -4.02 5.63 -0.43
N LEU A 19 -4.01 4.44 0.21
CA LEU A 19 -5.23 3.75 0.62
C LEU A 19 -6.10 4.62 1.54
N LYS A 20 -5.49 5.26 2.55
CA LYS A 20 -6.17 6.19 3.45
C LYS A 20 -6.76 7.41 2.73
N THR A 21 -6.14 7.81 1.62
CA THR A 21 -6.66 8.89 0.77
C THR A 21 -7.87 8.40 -0.02
N PHE A 22 -7.84 7.18 -0.54
CA PHE A 22 -9.00 6.58 -1.19
C PHE A 22 -10.17 6.36 -0.24
N GLU A 23 -9.94 5.92 1.00
CA GLU A 23 -10.99 5.84 2.02
C GLU A 23 -11.67 7.20 2.23
N ARG A 24 -10.90 8.29 2.30
CA ARG A 24 -11.42 9.66 2.43
C ARG A 24 -12.21 10.10 1.20
N LEU A 25 -11.74 9.76 0.00
CA LEU A 25 -12.38 10.13 -1.25
C LEU A 25 -13.62 9.27 -1.56
N ASN A 26 -13.73 8.07 -0.98
CA ASN A 26 -14.94 7.23 -1.08
C ASN A 26 -16.13 7.93 -0.40
N TYR A 27 -15.90 8.71 0.67
CA TYR A 27 -16.92 9.60 1.24
C TYR A 27 -17.34 10.73 0.29
N ALA A 28 -16.54 11.02 -0.75
CA ALA A 28 -16.79 12.06 -1.75
C ALA A 28 -17.38 11.52 -3.07
N ASN A 29 -17.91 10.29 -3.10
CA ASN A 29 -18.60 9.69 -4.25
C ASN A 29 -17.73 9.54 -5.53
N VAL A 30 -16.42 9.36 -5.39
CA VAL A 30 -15.52 9.11 -6.53
C VAL A 30 -15.40 7.58 -6.76
N PRO A 31 -15.45 7.08 -8.01
CA PRO A 31 -15.41 5.64 -8.32
C PRO A 31 -13.98 5.06 -8.16
N ILE A 32 -13.45 5.05 -6.93
CA ILE A 32 -12.06 4.66 -6.61
C ILE A 32 -11.97 3.23 -6.06
N ALA A 33 -13.08 2.48 -6.10
CA ALA A 33 -13.15 1.14 -5.53
C ALA A 33 -12.15 0.16 -6.20
N LEU A 34 -11.87 0.34 -7.49
CA LEU A 34 -10.94 -0.52 -8.22
C LEU A 34 -9.47 -0.18 -7.88
N GLU A 35 -9.12 1.09 -7.84
CA GLU A 35 -7.79 1.56 -7.46
C GLU A 35 -7.47 1.24 -5.99
N ALA A 36 -8.43 1.42 -5.09
CA ALA A 36 -8.28 1.04 -3.67
C ALA A 36 -7.97 -0.46 -3.54
N LYS A 37 -8.72 -1.31 -4.24
CA LYS A 37 -8.48 -2.76 -4.25
C LYS A 37 -7.11 -3.14 -4.83
N ARG A 38 -6.63 -2.44 -5.86
CA ARG A 38 -5.27 -2.64 -6.41
C ARG A 38 -4.20 -2.26 -5.39
N VAL A 39 -4.38 -1.15 -4.68
CA VAL A 39 -3.45 -0.71 -3.63
C VAL A 39 -3.43 -1.68 -2.46
N GLU A 40 -4.59 -2.20 -2.02
CA GLU A 40 -4.65 -3.24 -0.97
C GLU A 40 -3.86 -4.51 -1.36
N GLN A 41 -4.06 -5.01 -2.58
CA GLN A 41 -3.33 -6.17 -3.08
C GLN A 41 -1.82 -5.93 -3.11
N ARG A 42 -1.40 -4.71 -3.50
CA ARG A 42 0.02 -4.33 -3.53
C ARG A 42 0.62 -4.27 -2.12
N ILE A 43 -0.12 -3.72 -1.16
CA ILE A 43 0.28 -3.70 0.26
C ILE A 43 0.46 -5.12 0.76
N GLN A 44 -0.53 -6.01 0.55
CA GLN A 44 -0.44 -7.41 1.01
C GLN A 44 0.77 -8.13 0.43
N LYS A 45 1.06 -7.94 -0.87
CA LYS A 45 2.23 -8.53 -1.52
C LYS A 45 3.54 -8.01 -0.91
N LEU A 46 3.67 -6.70 -0.74
CA LEU A 46 4.88 -6.10 -0.16
C LEU A 46 5.08 -6.49 1.30
N THR A 47 4.01 -6.63 2.09
CA THR A 47 4.10 -7.13 3.47
C THR A 47 4.71 -8.53 3.50
N LYS A 48 4.20 -9.45 2.68
CA LYS A 48 4.74 -10.82 2.58
C LYS A 48 6.20 -10.85 2.12
N GLU A 49 6.56 -10.00 1.15
CA GLU A 49 7.94 -9.89 0.69
C GLU A 49 8.88 -9.34 1.77
N ILE A 50 8.43 -8.41 2.60
CA ILE A 50 9.22 -7.88 3.73
C ILE A 50 9.36 -8.94 4.82
N GLU A 51 8.28 -9.64 5.17
CA GLU A 51 8.29 -10.73 6.16
C GLU A 51 9.21 -11.88 5.73
N ALA A 52 9.20 -12.24 4.45
CA ALA A 52 10.10 -13.29 3.91
C ALA A 52 11.57 -12.87 3.83
N LEU A 53 11.87 -11.56 3.92
CA LEU A 53 13.22 -11.01 3.92
C LEU A 53 13.74 -10.67 5.33
N GLN A 54 12.90 -10.77 6.37
CA GLN A 54 13.27 -10.63 7.78
C GLN A 54 13.82 -11.93 8.35
#